data_AF-A0A661RVV9-F1
#
_entry.id   AF-A0A661RVV9-F1
#
_cell.length_a   1.000
_cell.length_b   1.000
_cell.length_c   1.000
_cell.angle_alpha   90.00
_cell.angle_beta   90.00
_cell.angle_gamma   90.00
#
_symmetry.space_group_name_H-M   'P 1'
#
loop_
_entity.id
_entity.type
_entity.pdbx_description
1 polymer ?
#
loop_
_entity_poly.entity_id
_entity_poly.type
_entity_poly.pdbx_seq_one_letter_code
_entity_poly.pdbx_strand_id
1 'polypeptide(L)' 'MSIRILLADDQELIRQGLCELIANENDMEVVAEAETGQGAVALAIHHAPDIVVMGINMPDLSGI' A
#
# COMPACT_ATOMS: atom_id res chain seq x y z
N MET A 1 18.85 -3.26 -4.64
CA MET A 1 17.50 -2.97 -5.18
C MET A 1 16.56 -2.97 -3.99
N SER A 2 15.64 -2.02 -3.92
CA SER A 2 14.63 -1.95 -2.86
C SER A 2 13.32 -2.54 -3.36
N ILE A 3 12.63 -3.32 -2.54
CA ILE A 3 11.29 -3.84 -2.80
C ILE A 3 10.30 -2.69 -2.62
N ARG A 4 9.57 -2.37 -3.68
CA ARG A 4 8.65 -1.23 -3.76
C ARG A 4 7.26 -1.67 -3.33
N ILE A 5 6.76 -1.10 -2.25
CA ILE A 5 5.52 -1.52 -1.60
C ILE A 5 4.47 -0.42 -1.74
N LEU A 6 3.26 -0.80 -2.14
CA LEU A 6 2.06 0.04 -2.02
C LEU A 6 1.20 -0.48 -0.88
N LEU A 7 0.77 0.41 0.02
CA LEU A 7 -0.13 0.07 1.11
C LEU A 7 -1.54 0.58 0.80
N ALA A 8 -2.55 -0.28 0.91
CA ALA A 8 -3.93 0.04 0.64
C ALA A 8 -4.82 -0.46 1.78
N ASP A 9 -5.31 0.47 2.60
CA ASP A 9 -6.23 0.17 3.71
C ASP A 9 -7.01 1.45 4.04
N ASP A 10 -8.27 1.35 4.46
CA ASP A 10 -9.09 2.52 4.80
C ASP A 10 -8.77 3.08 6.20
N GLN A 11 -8.03 2.34 7.03
CA GLN A 11 -7.61 2.75 8.36
C GLN A 11 -6.19 3.34 8.34
N GLU A 12 -6.11 4.66 8.50
CA GLU A 12 -4.84 5.40 8.56
C GLU A 12 -3.85 4.82 9.59
N LEU A 13 -4.34 4.41 10.76
CA LEU A 13 -3.50 3.82 11.82
C LEU A 13 -2.79 2.54 11.37
N ILE A 14 -3.44 1.70 10.55
CA ILE A 14 -2.84 0.47 10.02
C ILE A 14 -1.73 0.83 9.05
N ARG A 15 -1.98 1.77 8.11
CA ARG A 15 -0.98 2.20 7.13
C ARG A 15 0.23 2.83 7.81
N GLN A 16 0.04 3.71 8.79
CA GLN A 16 1.12 4.31 9.56
C GLN A 16 1.99 3.25 10.26
N GLY A 17 1.36 2.28 10.94
CA GLY A 17 2.10 1.19 11.59
C GLY A 17 2.90 0.33 10.60
N LEU A 18 2.35 0.03 9.43
CA LEU A 18 3.06 -0.69 8.37
C LEU A 18 4.21 0.14 7.77
N CYS A 19 4.00 1.44 7.55
CA CYS A 19 5.05 2.35 7.10
C CYS A 19 6.23 2.39 8.07
N GLU A 20 5.98 2.48 9.38
CA GLU A 20 7.03 2.45 10.41
C GLU A 20 7.79 1.13 10.42
N LEU A 21 7.09 -0.01 10.29
CA LEU A 21 7.74 -1.33 10.21
C LEU A 21 8.62 -1.44 8.96
N ILE A 22 8.11 -1.04 7.80
CA ILE A 22 8.84 -1.09 6.53
C ILE A 22 10.04 -0.14 6.52
N ALA A 23 9.91 1.05 7.12
CA ALA A 23 11.00 2.02 7.20
C ALA A 23 12.22 1.53 8.00
N ASN A 24 12.06 0.49 8.83
CA ASN A 24 13.18 -0.14 9.55
C ASN A 24 13.93 -1.18 8.71
N GLU A 25 13.39 -1.57 7.55
CA GLU A 25 14.02 -2.53 6.64
C GLU A 25 14.84 -1.81 5.57
N ASN A 26 16.08 -2.25 5.34
CA ASN A 26 17.02 -1.56 4.46
C ASN A 26 16.81 -1.87 2.97
N ASP A 27 15.99 -2.86 2.65
CA ASP A 27 15.73 -3.36 1.30
C ASP A 27 14.26 -3.20 0.89
N MET A 28 13.49 -2.36 1.58
CA MET A 28 12.09 -2.07 1.28
C MET A 28 11.80 -0.57 1.31
N GLU A 29 10.82 -0.14 0.51
CA GLU A 29 10.33 1.24 0.52
C GLU A 29 8.82 1.30 0.23
N VAL A 30 8.09 2.17 0.94
CA VAL A 30 6.70 2.47 0.62
C VAL A 30 6.67 3.55 -0.47
N VAL A 31 6.14 3.21 -1.64
CA VAL A 31 6.10 4.12 -2.81
C VAL A 31 4.77 4.84 -2.99
N ALA A 32 3.71 4.35 -2.35
CA ALA A 32 2.38 4.94 -2.38
C ALA A 32 1.49 4.38 -1.26
N GLU A 33 0.49 5.17 -0.86
CA GLU A 33 -0.58 4.77 0.06
C GLU A 33 -1.95 5.08 -0.56
N ALA A 34 -2.92 4.21 -0.33
CA ALA A 34 -4.29 4.34 -0.81
C ALA A 34 -5.32 4.07 0.30
N GLU A 35 -6.41 4.84 0.30
CA GLU A 35 -7.52 4.68 1.25
C GLU A 35 -8.74 3.98 0.63
N THR A 36 -8.75 3.81 -0.69
CA THR A 36 -9.84 3.17 -1.44
C THR A 36 -9.30 2.17 -2.46
N GLY A 37 -10.11 1.20 -2.88
CA GLY A 37 -9.65 0.17 -3.79
C GLY A 37 -9.35 0.70 -5.20
N GLN A 38 -10.18 1.62 -5.72
CA GLN A 38 -9.91 2.30 -6.98
C GLN A 38 -8.65 3.17 -6.90
N GLY A 39 -8.43 3.85 -5.76
CA GLY A 39 -7.20 4.58 -5.50
C GLY A 39 -5.97 3.67 -5.53
N ALA A 40 -6.08 2.49 -4.90
CA ALA A 40 -5.02 1.48 -4.89
C ALA A 40 -4.68 0.99 -6.30
N VAL A 41 -5.69 0.70 -7.14
CA VAL A 41 -5.50 0.29 -8.54
C VAL A 41 -4.81 1.39 -9.36
N ALA A 42 -5.27 2.64 -9.25
CA ALA A 42 -4.70 3.76 -9.98
C ALA A 42 -3.22 3.99 -9.60
N LEU A 43 -2.92 3.96 -8.30
CA LEU A 43 -1.56 4.10 -7.79
C LEU A 43 -0.68 2.89 -8.14
N ALA A 44 -1.21 1.67 -8.14
CA ALA A 44 -0.46 0.49 -8.57
C ALA A 44 -0.05 0.59 -10.04
N ILE A 45 -0.92 1.07 -10.92
CA ILE A 45 -0.59 1.31 -12.33
C ILE A 45 0.47 2.41 -12.47
N HIS A 46 0.34 3.50 -11.71
CA HIS A 46 1.25 4.64 -11.80
C HIS A 46 2.65 4.34 -11.25
N HIS A 47 2.71 3.73 -10.08
CA HIS A 47 3.95 3.48 -9.37
C HIS A 47 4.60 2.15 -9.76
N ALA A 48 3.86 1.19 -10.32
CA ALA A 48 4.35 -0.16 -10.61
C ALA A 48 5.13 -0.79 -9.42
N PRO A 49 4.49 -0.94 -8.24
CA PRO A 49 5.11 -1.54 -7.07
C PRO A 49 5.39 -3.04 -7.31
N ASP A 50 6.36 -3.58 -6.57
CA ASP A 50 6.66 -5.02 -6.56
C ASP A 50 5.61 -5.80 -5.76
N ILE A 51 5.11 -5.19 -4.67
CA ILE A 51 4.13 -5.77 -3.76
C ILE A 51 3.04 -4.74 -3.44
N VAL A 52 1.79 -5.20 -3.41
CA VAL A 52 0.66 -4.46 -2.87
C VAL A 52 0.17 -5.17 -1.61
N VAL A 53 0.11 -4.45 -0.49
CA VAL A 53 -0.55 -4.92 0.73
C VAL A 53 -1.92 -4.26 0.78
N MET A 54 -2.98 -5.03 0.59
CA MET A 54 -4.35 -4.51 0.43
C MET A 54 -5.31 -5.13 1.43
N GLY A 55 -6.05 -4.28 2.14
CA GLY A 55 -7.19 -4.67 2.94
C GLY A 55 -8.33 -5.23 2.08
N ILE A 56 -9.06 -6.22 2.58
CA ILE A 56 -10.19 -6.81 1.84
C ILE A 56 -11.38 -5.83 1.84
N ASN A 57 -11.66 -5.24 3.01
CA ASN A 57 -12.78 -4.35 3.21
C ASN A 57 -12.34 -2.91 2.92
N MET A 58 -12.36 -2.53 1.65
CA MET A 58 -12.05 -1.17 1.23
C MET A 58 -13.27 -0.47 0.61
N PRO A 59 -13.39 0.86 0.74
CA PRO A 59 -14.38 1.65 0.01
C PRO A 59 -14.22 1.48 -1.50
N ASP A 60 -15.32 1.65 -2.24
CA ASP A 60 -15.47 1.63 -3.70
C ASP A 60 -15.15 0.33 -4.46
N LEU A 61 -14.13 -0.43 -4.03
CA LEU A 61 -13.68 -1.69 -4.61
C LEU A 61 -12.98 -2.50 -3.50
N SER A 62 -13.34 -3.77 -3.34
CA SER A 62 -12.68 -4.67 -2.39
C SER A 62 -11.26 -5.04 -2.81
N GLY A 63 -10.49 -5.61 -1.89
CA GLY A 63 -9.19 -6.24 -2.18
C GLY A 63 -9.25 -7.58 -2.94
N ILE A 64 -10.44 -7.96 -3.44
CA ILE A 64 -10.75 -9.16 -4.24
C ILE A 64 -11.52 -8.67 -5.46
#